data_AF-A0A821M330-F1
#
_entry.id   AF-A0A821M330-F1
#
_cell.length_a   1.000
_cell.length_b   1.000
_cell.length_c   1.000
_cell.angle_alpha   90.00
_cell.angle_beta   90.00
_cell.angle_gamma   90.00
#
_symmetry.space_group_name_H-M   'P 1'
#
loop_
_entity.id
_entity.type
_entity.pdbx_description
1 polymer ?
#
loop_
_entity_poly.entity_id
_entity_poly.type
_entity_poly.pdbx_seq_one_letter_code
_entity_poly.pdbx_strand_id
1 'polypeptide(L)'
;APFIQVQQQRVISKVYFFSANELNNIKKEASKDISKSVDYISTYDALYAHMILVIAAATQTSLIDKIKVLQSLNGRPSFVSCCSPVVLSYFGSFPFWLYAEIPSDREPTLSSLAQLIHEMYSKQSEHSLREYNAYLMSSDGDINKNRVDADIINRDFHCASWRKGNLLDANFGNSGFPIYSGPTDHFYPRYFPMMDTHARDGS
;
A
#
# COMPACT_ATOMS: atom_id res chain seq x y z
N ALA A 1 -13.02 -33.05 -22.82
CA ALA A 1 -13.58 -32.14 -21.80
C ALA A 1 -13.85 -30.80 -22.46
N PRO A 2 -15.00 -30.14 -22.24
CA PRO A 2 -15.23 -28.81 -22.80
C PRO A 2 -14.23 -27.83 -22.17
N PHE A 3 -13.60 -27.02 -23.01
CA PHE A 3 -12.73 -25.92 -22.60
C PHE A 3 -13.56 -24.92 -21.80
N ILE A 4 -13.30 -24.82 -20.49
CA ILE A 4 -13.75 -23.66 -19.71
C ILE A 4 -12.98 -22.48 -20.28
N GLN A 5 -13.65 -21.66 -21.08
CA GLN A 5 -13.13 -20.41 -21.57
C GLN A 5 -13.03 -19.49 -20.35
N VAL A 6 -11.84 -19.43 -19.73
CA VAL A 6 -11.56 -18.46 -18.67
C VAL A 6 -11.64 -17.09 -19.33
N GLN A 7 -12.79 -16.43 -19.17
CA GLN A 7 -13.01 -15.09 -19.66
C GLN A 7 -12.07 -14.17 -18.87
N GLN A 8 -10.87 -13.92 -19.39
CA GLN A 8 -9.93 -12.96 -18.80
C GLN A 8 -10.63 -11.60 -18.80
N GLN A 9 -11.10 -11.18 -17.63
CA GLN A 9 -11.58 -9.82 -17.44
C GLN A 9 -10.43 -8.89 -17.81
N ARG A 10 -10.65 -8.03 -18.82
CA ARG A 10 -9.68 -7.03 -19.23
C ARG A 10 -9.47 -6.05 -18.08
N VAL A 11 -8.30 -6.09 -17.45
CA VAL A 11 -7.87 -5.09 -16.47
C VAL A 11 -7.42 -3.85 -17.26
N ILE A 12 -8.01 -2.70 -16.95
CA ILE A 12 -7.62 -1.41 -17.55
C ILE A 12 -6.80 -0.65 -16.50
N SER A 13 -5.50 -0.54 -16.75
CA SER A 13 -4.59 0.27 -15.94
C SER A 13 -4.74 1.75 -16.29
N LYS A 14 -4.86 2.63 -15.29
CA LYS A 14 -4.85 4.08 -15.45
C LYS A 14 -3.86 4.73 -14.48
N VAL A 15 -3.21 5.79 -14.93
CA VAL A 15 -2.34 6.64 -14.11
C VAL A 15 -3.13 7.88 -13.71
N TYR A 16 -3.12 8.18 -12.41
CA TYR A 16 -3.74 9.37 -11.85
C TYR A 16 -2.66 10.26 -11.24
N PHE A 17 -2.74 11.56 -11.53
CA PHE A 17 -1.84 12.57 -11.00
C PHE A 17 -2.58 13.38 -9.94
N PHE A 18 -1.94 13.56 -8.79
CA PHE A 18 -2.45 14.40 -7.70
C PHE A 18 -1.46 15.54 -7.48
N SER A 19 -1.93 16.78 -7.60
CA SER A 19 -1.12 17.95 -7.29
C SER A 19 -0.84 18.06 -5.79
N ALA A 20 0.23 18.79 -5.43
CA ALA A 20 0.56 19.06 -4.03
C ALA A 20 -0.61 19.70 -3.25
N ASN A 21 -1.39 20.56 -3.90
CA ASN A 21 -2.57 21.19 -3.29
C ASN A 21 -3.69 20.17 -3.01
N GLU A 22 -3.96 19.25 -3.95
CA GLU A 22 -4.93 18.17 -3.74
C GLU A 22 -4.49 17.25 -2.60
N LEU A 23 -3.22 16.85 -2.59
CA LEU A 23 -2.66 16.02 -1.51
C LEU A 23 -2.76 16.70 -0.14
N ASN A 24 -2.48 18.00 -0.07
CA ASN A 24 -2.62 18.79 1.15
C ASN A 24 -4.08 18.88 1.61
N ASN A 25 -5.02 19.07 0.68
CA ASN A 25 -6.44 19.11 1.00
C ASN A 25 -6.95 17.75 1.52
N ILE A 26 -6.58 16.66 0.84
CA ILE A 26 -6.93 15.29 1.25
C ILE A 26 -6.36 15.00 2.64
N LYS A 27 -5.09 15.33 2.89
CA LYS A 27 -4.45 15.14 4.20
C LYS A 27 -5.13 15.97 5.29
N LYS A 28 -5.47 17.23 5.00
CA LYS A 28 -6.16 18.12 5.94
C LYS A 28 -7.54 17.58 6.30
N GLU A 29 -8.29 17.08 5.32
CA GLU A 29 -9.60 16.47 5.55
C GLU A 29 -9.49 15.20 6.40
N ALA A 30 -8.57 14.31 6.04
CA ALA A 30 -8.32 13.06 6.77
C ALA A 30 -7.87 13.28 8.22
N SER A 31 -7.33 14.45 8.54
CA SER A 31 -6.82 14.77 9.89
C SER A 31 -7.86 15.40 10.82
N LYS A 32 -9.09 15.68 10.37
CA LYS A 32 -10.08 16.43 11.18
C LYS A 32 -10.62 15.66 12.38
N ASP A 33 -10.93 14.38 12.18
CA ASP A 33 -11.67 13.55 13.16
C ASP A 33 -10.84 12.33 13.60
N ILE A 34 -9.53 12.51 13.77
CA ILE A 34 -8.63 11.44 14.20
C ILE A 34 -8.64 11.29 15.72
N SER A 35 -8.43 10.06 16.20
CA SER A 35 -8.28 9.78 17.63
C SER A 35 -7.13 10.59 18.24
N LYS A 36 -7.29 11.02 19.50
CA LYS A 36 -6.24 11.68 20.28
C LYS A 36 -5.00 10.80 20.50
N SER A 37 -5.09 9.49 20.25
CA SER A 37 -3.98 8.55 20.32
C SER A 37 -3.10 8.52 19.07
N VAL A 38 -3.45 9.28 18.03
CA VAL A 38 -2.70 9.36 16.77
C VAL A 38 -2.13 10.76 16.62
N ASP A 39 -0.80 10.87 16.67
CA ASP A 39 -0.11 12.17 16.66
C ASP A 39 -0.20 12.88 15.31
N TYR A 40 -0.23 12.12 14.20
CA TYR A 40 -0.35 12.65 12.86
C TYR A 40 -0.82 11.60 11.84
N ILE A 41 -1.38 12.07 10.73
CA ILE A 41 -1.67 11.27 9.53
C ILE A 41 -0.70 11.66 8.43
N SER A 42 -0.05 10.68 7.79
CA SER A 42 0.85 10.94 6.67
C SER A 42 0.05 11.23 5.38
N THR A 43 0.68 11.88 4.41
CA THR A 43 0.08 12.08 3.07
C THR A 43 -0.27 10.73 2.42
N TYR A 44 0.53 9.70 2.68
CA TYR A 44 0.28 8.35 2.19
C TYR A 44 -0.98 7.74 2.81
N ASP A 45 -1.13 7.83 4.14
CA ASP A 45 -2.30 7.30 4.85
C ASP A 45 -3.59 7.94 4.33
N ALA A 46 -3.58 9.27 4.17
CA ALA A 46 -4.71 10.04 3.67
C ALA A 46 -5.02 9.72 2.19
N LEU A 47 -4.00 9.63 1.34
CA LEU A 47 -4.20 9.30 -0.07
C LEU A 47 -4.69 7.87 -0.25
N TYR A 48 -4.15 6.91 0.50
CA TYR A 48 -4.62 5.53 0.44
C TYR A 48 -6.10 5.43 0.84
N ALA A 49 -6.47 6.05 1.97
CA ALA A 49 -7.85 6.13 2.41
C ALA A 49 -8.77 6.77 1.35
N HIS A 50 -8.32 7.86 0.73
CA HIS A 50 -9.06 8.53 -0.34
C HIS A 50 -9.29 7.61 -1.55
N MET A 51 -8.25 6.89 -1.99
CA MET A 51 -8.35 5.95 -3.10
C MET A 51 -9.35 4.82 -2.81
N ILE A 52 -9.37 4.27 -1.59
CA ILE A 52 -10.36 3.27 -1.17
C ILE A 52 -11.77 3.81 -1.34
N LEU A 53 -12.06 5.00 -0.81
CA LEU A 53 -13.39 5.61 -0.90
C LEU A 53 -13.82 5.88 -2.34
N VAL A 54 -12.92 6.46 -3.15
CA VAL A 54 -13.22 6.79 -4.56
C VAL A 54 -13.45 5.53 -5.38
N ILE A 55 -12.61 4.50 -5.24
CA ILE A 55 -12.77 3.23 -5.95
C ILE A 55 -14.04 2.52 -5.48
N ALA A 56 -14.33 2.51 -4.17
CA ALA A 56 -15.56 1.91 -3.65
C ALA A 56 -16.80 2.58 -4.25
N ALA A 57 -16.85 3.91 -4.26
CA ALA A 57 -17.92 4.67 -4.89
C ALA A 57 -18.04 4.38 -6.40
N ALA A 58 -16.92 4.41 -7.13
CA ALA A 58 -16.90 4.17 -8.58
C ALA A 58 -17.33 2.73 -8.96
N THR A 59 -17.08 1.77 -8.08
CA THR A 59 -17.43 0.35 -8.28
C THR A 59 -18.72 -0.07 -7.58
N GLN A 60 -19.42 0.87 -6.92
CA GLN A 60 -20.60 0.60 -6.09
C GLN A 60 -20.34 -0.49 -5.04
N THR A 61 -19.13 -0.52 -4.50
CA THR A 61 -18.74 -1.47 -3.45
C THR A 61 -19.16 -0.94 -2.09
N SER A 62 -19.94 -1.76 -1.38
CA SER A 62 -20.25 -1.56 0.01
C SER A 62 -19.01 -1.77 0.89
N LEU A 63 -18.60 -0.75 1.63
CA LEU A 63 -17.48 -0.85 2.58
C LEU A 63 -17.90 -1.33 3.97
N ILE A 64 -19.20 -1.57 4.20
CA ILE A 64 -19.71 -2.19 5.43
C ILE A 64 -19.61 -3.73 5.39
N ASP A 65 -19.27 -4.31 4.23
CA ASP A 65 -18.93 -5.73 4.17
C ASP A 65 -17.54 -5.98 4.77
N LYS A 66 -17.19 -7.24 5.07
CA LYS A 66 -15.81 -7.61 5.47
C LYS A 66 -14.84 -7.38 4.30
N ILE A 67 -14.33 -6.16 4.22
CA ILE A 67 -13.38 -5.68 3.22
C ILE A 67 -11.99 -5.66 3.84
N LYS A 68 -11.04 -6.25 3.12
CA LYS A 68 -9.64 -6.31 3.52
C LYS A 68 -8.86 -5.18 2.87
N VAL A 69 -7.95 -4.60 3.63
CA VAL A 69 -6.99 -3.60 3.17
C VAL A 69 -5.59 -4.16 3.35
N LEU A 70 -4.84 -4.20 2.25
CA LEU A 70 -3.49 -4.71 2.23
C LEU A 70 -2.52 -3.64 1.75
N GLN A 71 -1.36 -3.55 2.41
CA GLN A 71 -0.28 -2.68 1.97
C GLN A 71 1.09 -3.31 2.15
N SER A 72 1.98 -3.04 1.21
CA SER A 72 3.39 -3.40 1.33
C SER A 72 4.17 -2.35 2.14
N LEU A 73 5.03 -2.80 3.04
CA LEU A 73 5.96 -2.00 3.81
C LEU A 73 7.41 -2.42 3.50
N ASN A 74 8.30 -1.44 3.37
CA ASN A 74 9.75 -1.69 3.44
C ASN A 74 10.13 -1.97 4.90
N GLY A 75 10.37 -3.24 5.25
CA GLY A 75 10.68 -3.61 6.63
C GLY A 75 12.10 -3.27 7.10
N ARG A 76 13.00 -2.85 6.19
CA ARG A 76 14.42 -2.57 6.53
C ARG A 76 14.58 -1.61 7.71
N PRO A 77 13.84 -0.47 7.79
CA PRO A 77 13.99 0.47 8.90
C PRO A 77 13.49 -0.07 10.25
N SER A 78 12.62 -1.07 10.22
CA SER A 78 11.96 -1.61 11.42
C SER A 78 12.55 -2.96 11.86
N PHE A 79 13.47 -3.55 11.09
CA PHE A 79 14.01 -4.88 11.35
C PHE A 79 15.18 -4.91 12.33
N VAL A 80 15.81 -3.77 12.55
CA VAL A 80 16.91 -3.62 13.50
C VAL A 80 16.75 -2.32 14.27
N SER A 81 16.97 -2.38 15.57
CA SER A 81 16.97 -1.23 16.48
C SER A 81 17.90 -0.07 16.09
N CYS A 82 18.86 -0.30 15.20
CA CYS A 82 19.71 0.73 14.59
C CYS A 82 19.81 0.52 13.07
N CYS A 83 19.25 1.45 12.29
CA CYS A 83 19.30 1.46 10.83
C CYS A 83 20.72 1.76 10.32
N SER A 84 21.58 0.75 10.25
CA SER A 84 22.90 0.93 9.62
C SER A 84 22.75 1.15 8.11
N PRO A 85 23.67 1.89 7.46
CA PRO A 85 23.68 2.06 6.01
C PRO A 85 23.70 0.72 5.26
N VAL A 86 24.30 -0.31 5.84
CA VAL A 86 24.37 -1.67 5.27
C VAL A 86 22.98 -2.31 5.19
N VAL A 87 22.15 -2.14 6.22
CA VAL A 87 20.77 -2.68 6.23
C VAL A 87 19.89 -1.92 5.24
N LEU A 88 20.02 -0.59 5.17
CA LEU A 88 19.24 0.23 4.24
C LEU A 88 19.61 0.00 2.77
N SER A 89 20.88 -0.33 2.49
CA SER A 89 21.40 -0.64 1.15
C SER A 89 21.29 -2.12 0.76
N TYR A 90 20.69 -2.96 1.61
CA TYR A 90 20.50 -4.38 1.30
C TYR A 90 19.68 -4.58 0.02
N PHE A 91 20.32 -5.17 -0.99
CA PHE A 91 19.76 -5.35 -2.33
C PHE A 91 18.67 -6.44 -2.41
N GLY A 92 18.60 -7.32 -1.41
CA GLY A 92 17.60 -8.40 -1.38
C GLY A 92 16.19 -7.91 -1.07
N SER A 93 15.21 -8.79 -1.30
CA SER A 93 13.80 -8.51 -1.03
C SER A 93 13.53 -8.47 0.47
N PHE A 94 12.87 -7.40 0.94
CA PHE A 94 12.40 -7.27 2.32
C PHE A 94 11.03 -6.57 2.47
N PRO A 95 10.03 -6.88 1.61
CA PRO A 95 8.67 -6.36 1.77
C PRO A 95 7.93 -7.17 2.85
N PHE A 96 7.23 -6.46 3.73
CA PHE A 96 6.22 -7.04 4.59
C PHE A 96 4.85 -6.58 4.15
N TRP A 97 3.87 -7.44 4.33
CA TRP A 97 2.50 -7.12 4.01
C TRP A 97 1.74 -6.89 5.29
N LEU A 98 1.08 -5.74 5.36
CA LEU A 98 0.22 -5.37 6.46
C LEU A 98 -1.22 -5.60 6.05
N TYR A 99 -2.00 -6.15 6.96
CA TYR A 99 -3.38 -6.52 6.75
C TYR A 99 -4.27 -5.89 7.82
N ALA A 100 -5.41 -5.36 7.39
CA ALA A 100 -6.49 -4.97 8.28
C ALA A 100 -7.85 -5.21 7.62
N GLU A 101 -8.87 -5.40 8.44
CA GLU A 101 -10.26 -5.41 8.02
C GLU A 101 -10.87 -4.04 8.31
N ILE A 102 -11.61 -3.48 7.35
CA ILE A 102 -12.40 -2.27 7.57
C ILE A 102 -13.52 -2.63 8.56
N PRO A 103 -13.69 -1.88 9.66
CA PRO A 103 -14.79 -2.11 10.58
C PRO A 103 -16.15 -2.03 9.88
N SER A 104 -16.98 -3.05 10.04
CA SER A 104 -18.30 -3.17 9.38
C SER A 104 -19.44 -2.50 10.16
N ASP A 105 -19.15 -1.90 11.31
CA ASP A 105 -20.13 -1.32 12.22
C ASP A 105 -20.74 -0.01 11.73
N ARG A 106 -20.04 0.68 10.81
CA ARG A 106 -20.47 1.95 10.22
C ARG A 106 -19.80 2.17 8.88
N GLU A 107 -20.40 3.04 8.06
CA GLU A 107 -19.77 3.46 6.82
C GLU A 107 -18.47 4.23 7.13
N PRO A 108 -17.34 3.83 6.55
CA PRO A 108 -16.06 4.43 6.86
C PRO A 108 -15.95 5.86 6.31
N THR A 109 -15.45 6.77 7.14
CA THR A 109 -15.05 8.12 6.72
C THR A 109 -13.58 8.16 6.30
N LEU A 110 -13.18 9.21 5.57
CA LEU A 110 -11.79 9.43 5.19
C LEU A 110 -10.85 9.41 6.41
N SER A 111 -11.23 10.10 7.50
CA SER A 111 -10.46 10.13 8.74
C SER A 111 -10.33 8.74 9.39
N SER A 112 -11.42 7.98 9.44
CA SER A 112 -11.41 6.63 10.04
C SER A 112 -10.55 5.63 9.27
N LEU A 113 -10.55 5.69 7.93
CA LEU A 113 -9.71 4.84 7.09
C LEU A 113 -8.25 5.26 7.16
N ALA A 114 -7.97 6.56 7.13
CA ALA A 114 -6.61 7.06 7.26
C ALA A 114 -6.01 6.65 8.62
N GLN A 115 -6.80 6.72 9.69
CA GLN A 115 -6.41 6.21 11.00
C GLN A 115 -6.15 4.70 10.98
N LEU A 116 -7.04 3.89 10.39
CA LEU A 116 -6.83 2.44 10.27
C LEU A 116 -5.51 2.11 9.58
N ILE A 117 -5.23 2.77 8.45
CA ILE A 117 -4.03 2.57 7.64
C ILE A 117 -2.77 3.00 8.42
N HIS A 118 -2.85 4.12 9.13
CA HIS A 118 -1.78 4.58 10.01
C HIS A 118 -1.48 3.57 11.12
N GLU A 119 -2.53 3.05 11.77
CA GLU A 119 -2.41 2.06 12.84
C GLU A 119 -1.82 0.73 12.37
N MET A 120 -2.10 0.32 11.12
CA MET A 120 -1.46 -0.86 10.54
C MET A 120 0.06 -0.72 10.54
N TYR A 121 0.57 0.46 10.20
CA TYR A 121 2.00 0.77 10.16
C TYR A 121 2.57 0.94 11.57
N SER A 122 1.93 1.74 12.43
CA SER A 122 2.47 2.10 13.74
C SER A 122 2.54 0.92 14.72
N LYS A 123 1.72 -0.11 14.52
CA LYS A 123 1.74 -1.35 15.31
C LYS A 123 2.85 -2.31 14.90
N GLN A 124 3.61 -2.03 13.83
CA GLN A 124 4.70 -2.90 13.40
C GLN A 124 5.94 -2.72 14.28
N SER A 125 6.33 -3.80 14.96
CA SER A 125 7.53 -3.87 15.77
C SER A 125 8.58 -4.77 15.11
N GLU A 126 9.85 -4.57 15.45
CA GLU A 126 10.93 -5.49 15.07
C GLU A 126 10.58 -6.95 15.43
N HIS A 127 9.95 -7.14 16.58
CA HIS A 127 9.52 -8.45 17.05
C HIS A 127 8.50 -9.10 16.10
N SER A 128 7.44 -8.36 15.71
CA SER A 128 6.41 -8.86 14.80
C SER A 128 7.00 -9.25 13.43
N LEU A 129 7.99 -8.51 12.93
CA LEU A 129 8.68 -8.84 11.68
C LEU A 129 9.53 -10.12 11.81
N ARG A 130 10.20 -10.31 12.95
CA ARG A 130 10.97 -11.53 13.24
C ARG A 130 10.08 -12.75 13.39
N GLU A 131 8.93 -12.62 14.06
CA GLU A 131 7.93 -13.69 14.18
C GLU A 131 7.37 -14.10 12.81
N TYR A 132 7.02 -13.12 11.97
CA TYR A 132 6.55 -13.40 10.61
C TYR A 132 7.61 -14.15 9.79
N ASN A 133 8.87 -13.72 9.86
CA ASN A 133 9.95 -14.41 9.16
C ASN A 133 10.19 -15.82 9.70
N ALA A 134 10.11 -16.03 11.02
CA ALA A 134 10.22 -17.36 11.63
C ALA A 134 9.06 -18.28 11.19
N TYR A 135 7.84 -17.74 11.10
CA TYR A 135 6.68 -18.47 10.58
C TYR A 135 6.90 -18.92 9.14
N LEU A 136 7.34 -18.03 8.23
CA LEU A 136 7.61 -18.39 6.83
C LEU A 136 8.69 -19.47 6.67
N MET A 137 9.63 -19.57 7.61
CA MET A 137 10.69 -20.58 7.62
C MET A 137 10.25 -21.90 8.29
N SER A 138 9.05 -21.94 8.88
CA SER A 138 8.49 -23.14 9.50
C SER A 138 7.81 -24.05 8.47
N SER A 139 7.54 -25.30 8.86
CA SER A 139 6.76 -26.25 8.04
C SER A 139 5.34 -25.76 7.72
N ASP A 140 4.78 -24.91 8.58
CA ASP A 140 3.42 -24.39 8.47
C ASP A 140 3.33 -23.12 7.62
N GLY A 141 4.46 -22.44 7.40
CA GLY A 141 4.56 -21.18 6.65
C GLY A 141 4.93 -21.35 5.18
N ASP A 142 4.82 -22.56 4.62
CA ASP A 142 5.06 -22.81 3.20
C ASP A 142 4.30 -21.78 2.35
N ILE A 143 5.06 -20.97 1.59
CA ILE A 143 4.52 -19.84 0.82
C ILE A 143 3.56 -20.30 -0.27
N ASN A 144 3.63 -21.56 -0.70
CA ASN A 144 2.68 -22.12 -1.65
C ASN A 144 1.31 -22.39 -1.02
N LYS A 145 1.26 -22.58 0.30
CA LYS A 145 0.03 -22.74 1.09
C LYS A 145 -0.48 -21.41 1.64
N ASN A 146 0.42 -20.49 1.97
CA ASN A 146 0.10 -19.21 2.62
C ASN A 146 0.56 -18.02 1.76
N ARG A 147 0.08 -17.96 0.51
CA ARG A 147 0.35 -16.75 -0.29
C ARG A 147 -0.31 -15.56 0.37
N VAL A 148 0.41 -14.45 0.41
CA VAL A 148 -0.05 -13.24 1.07
C VAL A 148 -1.30 -12.65 0.42
N ASP A 149 -1.52 -12.97 -0.85
CA ASP A 149 -2.69 -12.61 -1.64
C ASP A 149 -3.70 -13.76 -1.82
N ALA A 150 -3.50 -14.94 -1.20
CA ALA A 150 -4.37 -16.11 -1.40
C ALA A 150 -5.85 -15.83 -1.07
N ASP A 151 -6.08 -14.97 -0.08
CA ASP A 151 -7.41 -14.61 0.41
C ASP A 151 -7.86 -13.21 0.01
N ILE A 152 -7.15 -12.56 -0.93
CA ILE A 152 -7.58 -11.29 -1.53
C ILE A 152 -8.56 -11.63 -2.64
N ILE A 153 -9.80 -11.19 -2.48
CA ILE A 153 -10.84 -11.33 -3.48
C ILE A 153 -11.12 -9.97 -4.13
N ASN A 154 -11.82 -9.97 -5.26
CA ASN A 154 -12.04 -8.77 -6.09
C ASN A 154 -12.64 -7.55 -5.37
N ARG A 155 -13.16 -7.68 -4.14
CA ARG A 155 -13.69 -6.57 -3.35
C ARG A 155 -12.65 -5.87 -2.48
N ASP A 156 -11.51 -6.51 -2.22
CA ASP A 156 -10.46 -6.03 -1.32
C ASP A 156 -9.55 -4.99 -1.98
N PHE A 157 -8.83 -4.23 -1.16
CA PHE A 157 -7.94 -3.16 -1.60
C PHE A 157 -6.49 -3.52 -1.34
N HIS A 158 -5.66 -3.31 -2.36
CA HIS A 158 -4.24 -3.64 -2.31
C HIS A 158 -3.43 -2.47 -2.86
N CYS A 159 -2.59 -1.89 -1.99
CA CYS A 159 -1.67 -0.84 -2.37
C CYS A 159 -0.20 -1.26 -2.21
N ALA A 160 0.59 -0.99 -3.25
CA ALA A 160 2.05 -1.03 -3.17
C ALA A 160 2.61 0.38 -3.37
N SER A 161 3.41 0.86 -2.42
CA SER A 161 4.00 2.20 -2.45
C SER A 161 5.43 2.17 -2.96
N TRP A 162 5.68 2.88 -4.06
CA TRP A 162 7.00 3.08 -4.66
C TRP A 162 7.48 4.52 -4.47
N ARG A 163 6.79 5.31 -3.63
CA ARG A 163 7.07 6.73 -3.38
C ARG A 163 8.53 7.01 -3.01
N LYS A 164 9.16 6.11 -2.24
CA LYS A 164 10.57 6.26 -1.81
C LYS A 164 11.58 5.60 -2.76
N GLY A 165 11.12 4.99 -3.86
CA GLY A 165 12.00 4.43 -4.88
C GLY A 165 12.53 5.56 -5.75
N ASN A 166 13.81 5.90 -5.60
CA ASN A 166 14.41 7.04 -6.28
C ASN A 166 14.72 6.78 -7.77
N LEU A 167 13.71 6.36 -8.53
CA LEU A 167 13.84 5.97 -9.92
C LEU A 167 13.81 7.18 -10.86
N LEU A 168 13.23 8.30 -10.43
CA LEU A 168 13.16 9.53 -11.22
C LEU A 168 14.46 10.36 -11.18
N ASP A 169 15.33 10.14 -10.19
CA ASP A 169 16.67 10.79 -10.14
C ASP A 169 17.74 10.03 -10.94
N ALA A 170 17.40 8.90 -11.56
CA ALA A 170 18.35 8.09 -12.30
C ALA A 170 18.79 8.80 -13.59
N ASN A 171 20.02 9.33 -13.60
CA ASN A 171 20.63 9.95 -14.78
C ASN A 171 21.80 9.09 -15.29
N PHE A 172 21.63 8.48 -16.47
CA PHE A 172 22.63 7.63 -17.11
C PHE A 172 23.52 8.39 -18.12
N GLY A 173 23.56 9.72 -18.05
CA GLY A 173 24.47 10.59 -18.80
C GLY A 173 24.06 10.90 -20.24
N ASN A 174 23.25 10.05 -20.88
CA ASN A 174 22.88 10.18 -22.31
C ASN A 174 21.41 10.56 -22.55
N SER A 175 20.62 10.76 -21.49
CA SER A 175 19.23 11.20 -21.56
C SER A 175 18.95 12.16 -20.40
N GLY A 176 17.89 12.99 -20.53
CA GLY A 176 17.33 13.68 -19.38
C GLY A 176 16.84 12.68 -18.30
N PHE A 177 16.42 13.22 -17.16
CA PHE A 177 15.84 12.41 -16.09
C PHE A 177 14.56 11.68 -16.58
N PRO A 178 14.27 10.48 -16.04
CA PRO A 178 12.99 9.81 -16.30
C PRO A 178 11.81 10.72 -15.94
N ILE A 179 10.84 10.81 -16.85
CA ILE A 179 9.59 11.57 -16.64
C ILE A 179 8.49 10.72 -16.00
N TYR A 180 8.72 9.40 -15.90
CA TYR A 180 7.81 8.43 -15.29
C TYR A 180 8.60 7.20 -14.81
N SER A 181 8.25 6.70 -13.63
CA SER A 181 8.67 5.40 -13.13
C SER A 181 7.43 4.76 -12.54
N GLY A 182 7.03 3.58 -13.02
CA GLY A 182 5.90 2.84 -12.47
C GLY A 182 5.75 1.46 -13.06
N PRO A 183 4.98 0.57 -12.40
CA PRO A 183 4.87 -0.80 -12.86
C PRO A 183 4.13 -0.89 -14.19
N THR A 184 4.64 -1.75 -15.06
CA THR A 184 3.92 -2.27 -16.22
C THR A 184 2.86 -3.25 -15.72
N ASP A 185 1.59 -2.92 -15.91
CA ASP A 185 0.38 -3.76 -15.81
C ASP A 185 0.30 -4.87 -14.74
N HIS A 186 -0.76 -4.83 -13.92
CA HIS A 186 -1.05 -5.87 -12.93
C HIS A 186 -2.38 -6.60 -13.18
N PHE A 187 -2.49 -7.79 -12.60
CA PHE A 187 -3.52 -8.79 -12.87
C PHE A 187 -4.89 -8.56 -12.21
N TYR A 188 -5.08 -7.51 -11.38
CA TYR A 188 -6.31 -7.33 -10.59
C TYR A 188 -6.90 -5.90 -10.67
N PRO A 189 -8.23 -5.73 -10.74
CA PRO A 189 -8.87 -4.42 -10.97
C PRO A 189 -8.68 -3.35 -9.89
N ARG A 190 -8.33 -3.74 -8.65
CA ARG A 190 -8.24 -2.84 -7.48
C ARG A 190 -6.84 -2.75 -6.87
N TYR A 191 -5.84 -3.20 -7.62
CA TYR A 191 -4.46 -2.90 -7.30
C TYR A 191 -4.11 -1.50 -7.81
N PHE A 192 -3.52 -0.67 -6.97
CA PHE A 192 -2.98 0.62 -7.41
C PHE A 192 -1.60 0.89 -6.80
N PRO A 193 -0.59 1.14 -7.64
CA PRO A 193 0.71 1.59 -7.17
C PRO A 193 0.64 3.08 -6.82
N MET A 194 1.16 3.45 -5.65
CA MET A 194 1.33 4.86 -5.27
C MET A 194 2.79 5.27 -5.43
N MET A 195 3.03 6.39 -6.11
CA MET A 195 4.37 6.84 -6.49
C MET A 195 4.48 8.34 -6.24
N ASP A 196 5.71 8.80 -5.96
CA ASP A 196 5.95 10.24 -5.89
C ASP A 196 6.08 10.80 -7.30
N THR A 197 5.61 12.03 -7.48
CA THR A 197 5.83 12.78 -8.72
C THR A 197 7.23 13.38 -8.77
N HIS A 198 7.88 13.60 -7.61
CA HIS A 198 9.22 14.16 -7.53
C HIS A 198 10.03 13.60 -6.33
N ALA A 199 11.33 13.38 -6.52
CA ALA A 199 12.25 13.02 -5.43
C ALA A 199 12.43 14.09 -4.35
N ARG A 200 11.85 15.29 -4.54
CA ARG A 200 11.98 16.47 -3.68
C ARG A 200 10.65 17.11 -3.28
N ASP A 201 9.54 16.37 -3.32
CA ASP A 201 8.29 16.85 -2.74
C ASP A 201 8.38 16.71 -1.21
N GLY A 202 8.99 17.75 -0.62
CA GLY A 202 9.47 17.87 0.75
C GLY A 202 8.65 17.12 1.81
N SER A 203 9.27 16.06 2.32
CA SER A 203 9.11 15.61 3.70
C SER A 203 10.06 16.36 4.61
#